data_AF-A0A9N7RP18-F1
#
_entry.id   AF-A0A9N7RP18-F1
#
_cell.length_a   1.000
_cell.length_b   1.000
_cell.length_c   1.000
_cell.angle_alpha   90.00
_cell.angle_beta   90.00
_cell.angle_gamma   90.00
#
_symmetry.space_group_name_H-M   'P 1'
#
loop_
_entity.id
_entity.type
_entity.pdbx_description
1 polymer ?
#
loop_
_entity_poly.entity_id
_entity_poly.type
_entity_poly.pdbx_seq_one_letter_code
_entity_poly.pdbx_strand_id
1 'polypeptide(L)'
;MAKVLLALIAVCFVPAISGSRIVGEPYIVKGSVYCDTCRCGYETDATKYMAGATVRIECRNRDTAQVTYRSQEAITDSKGSYTIKVYGDRGDDYCDVVLVRSSDPLCSTPNMGRDRARVILTDNNGMTSYVRHANNMGFLAATPLSNCGKILMKHKTPTILHNCSSGVLLLESHWVLSRLFETADTQGVEARVRDVYSLQI
;
A
#
# COMPACT_ATOMS: atom_id res chain seq x y z
N MET A 1 39.84 -23.45 51.33
CA MET A 1 39.06 -22.23 51.66
C MET A 1 39.25 -21.13 50.61
N ALA A 2 40.46 -20.61 50.36
CA ALA A 2 40.69 -19.52 49.39
C ALA A 2 40.33 -19.86 47.92
N LYS A 3 40.59 -21.10 47.48
CA LYS A 3 40.26 -21.57 46.12
C LYS A 3 38.76 -21.68 45.85
N VAL A 4 37.96 -21.96 46.89
CA VAL A 4 36.49 -22.06 46.81
C VAL A 4 35.86 -20.66 46.76
N LEU A 5 36.44 -19.70 47.50
CA LEU A 5 36.04 -18.29 47.44
C LEU A 5 36.31 -17.66 46.06
N LEU A 6 37.47 -17.95 45.45
CA LEU A 6 37.81 -17.48 44.10
C LEU A 6 36.89 -18.06 43.02
N ALA A 7 36.48 -19.32 43.15
CA ALA A 7 35.53 -19.95 42.23
C ALA A 7 34.12 -19.34 42.34
N LEU A 8 33.67 -19.00 43.56
CA LEU A 8 32.37 -18.35 43.79
C LEU A 8 32.33 -16.91 43.26
N ILE A 9 33.44 -16.15 43.40
CA ILE A 9 33.55 -14.80 42.84
C ILE A 9 33.53 -14.85 41.31
N ALA A 10 34.19 -15.82 40.68
CA ALA A 10 34.18 -15.99 39.22
C ALA A 10 32.80 -16.39 38.66
N VAL A 11 32.01 -17.17 39.41
CA VAL A 11 30.65 -17.60 38.99
C VAL A 11 29.61 -16.48 39.19
N CYS A 12 29.81 -15.58 40.16
CA CYS A 12 28.88 -14.47 40.43
C CYS A 12 28.99 -13.28 39.45
N PHE A 13 30.07 -13.16 38.67
CA PHE A 13 30.21 -12.11 37.65
C PHE A 13 29.72 -12.51 36.24
N VAL A 14 29.30 -13.76 36.03
CA VAL A 14 28.91 -14.26 34.71
C VAL A 14 27.42 -14.06 34.34
N PRO A 15 26.42 -13.87 35.24
CA PRO A 15 25.04 -13.69 34.81
C PRO A 15 24.64 -12.20 34.77
N ALA A 16 25.46 -11.32 34.18
CA ALA A 16 25.06 -9.94 33.88
C ALA A 16 24.97 -9.65 32.38
N ILE A 17 25.39 -10.58 31.52
CA ILE A 17 25.26 -10.47 30.05
C ILE A 17 23.95 -11.16 29.60
N SER A 18 22.86 -10.87 30.29
CA SER A 18 21.53 -11.31 29.89
C SER A 18 21.01 -10.36 28.82
N GLY A 19 21.40 -10.62 27.57
CA GLY A 19 20.61 -10.22 26.40
C GLY A 19 20.61 -8.73 26.04
N SER A 20 21.77 -8.13 25.79
CA SER A 20 21.79 -7.06 24.78
C SER A 20 21.48 -7.73 23.44
N ARG A 21 20.20 -7.71 23.02
CA ARG A 21 19.88 -7.98 21.61
C ARG A 21 20.69 -6.95 20.83
N ILE A 22 21.74 -7.38 20.14
CA ILE A 22 22.39 -6.53 19.14
C ILE A 22 21.28 -6.25 18.13
N VAL A 23 20.70 -5.06 18.23
CA VAL A 23 19.73 -4.59 17.26
C VAL A 23 20.53 -4.42 15.99
N GLY A 24 20.40 -5.38 15.08
CA GLY A 24 21.06 -5.34 13.77
C GLY A 24 20.69 -4.06 13.01
N GLU A 25 21.44 -3.79 11.94
CA GLU A 25 21.15 -2.62 11.10
C GLU A 25 19.69 -2.62 10.64
N PRO A 26 18.97 -1.49 10.77
CA PRO A 26 17.57 -1.44 10.35
C PRO A 26 17.45 -1.44 8.83
N TYR A 27 16.40 -2.07 8.32
CA TYR A 27 15.95 -1.78 6.95
C TYR A 27 15.50 -0.32 6.86
N ILE A 28 15.95 0.37 5.83
CA ILE A 28 15.58 1.76 5.52
C ILE A 28 14.61 1.74 4.34
N VAL A 29 13.32 1.81 4.63
CA VAL A 29 12.26 1.79 3.60
C VAL A 29 11.96 3.22 3.15
N LYS A 30 12.08 3.48 1.86
CA LYS A 30 11.86 4.80 1.23
C LYS A 30 10.80 4.70 0.14
N GLY A 31 10.00 5.74 -0.01
CA GLY A 31 9.05 5.89 -1.10
C GLY A 31 8.37 7.25 -1.04
N SER A 32 7.39 7.48 -1.91
CA SER A 32 6.61 8.72 -1.91
C SER A 32 5.11 8.45 -2.00
N VAL A 33 4.33 9.45 -1.59
CA VAL A 33 2.88 9.46 -1.74
C VAL A 33 2.50 10.57 -2.69
N TYR A 34 1.58 10.29 -3.61
CA TYR A 34 1.13 11.24 -4.61
C TYR A 34 -0.39 11.31 -4.72
N CYS A 35 -0.87 12.43 -5.25
CA CYS A 35 -2.24 12.60 -5.68
C CYS A 35 -2.35 12.25 -7.16
N ASP A 36 -3.15 11.23 -7.46
CA ASP A 36 -3.54 10.85 -8.81
C ASP A 36 -4.66 11.79 -9.29
N THR A 37 -4.23 12.90 -9.87
CA THR A 37 -5.09 13.98 -10.36
C THR A 37 -5.95 13.59 -11.56
N CYS A 38 -5.63 12.47 -12.22
CA CYS A 38 -6.38 11.96 -13.37
C CYS A 38 -7.10 10.64 -13.10
N ARG A 39 -6.92 10.04 -11.91
CA ARG A 39 -7.51 8.77 -11.49
C ARG A 39 -7.17 7.62 -12.43
N CYS A 40 -5.93 7.58 -12.92
CA CYS A 40 -5.50 6.60 -13.91
C CYS A 40 -4.64 5.45 -13.36
N GLY A 41 -4.20 5.51 -12.09
CA GLY A 41 -3.40 4.44 -11.48
C GLY A 41 -1.90 4.49 -11.76
N TYR A 42 -1.38 5.62 -12.26
CA TYR A 42 0.05 5.85 -12.49
C TYR A 42 0.39 7.35 -12.45
N GLU A 43 1.68 7.65 -12.32
CA GLU A 43 2.18 9.03 -12.25
C GLU A 43 2.24 9.69 -13.64
N THR A 44 1.81 10.94 -13.73
CA THR A 44 1.80 11.75 -14.96
C THR A 44 2.46 13.10 -14.72
N ASP A 45 2.62 13.92 -15.76
CA ASP A 45 3.09 15.30 -15.63
C ASP A 45 2.24 16.18 -14.68
N ALA A 46 0.99 15.77 -14.39
CA ALA A 46 0.10 16.47 -13.47
C ALA A 46 0.12 15.93 -12.04
N THR A 47 0.85 14.84 -11.79
CA THR A 47 0.98 14.23 -10.47
C THR A 47 1.58 15.23 -9.48
N LYS A 48 0.95 15.31 -8.31
CA LYS A 48 1.45 16.13 -7.19
C LYS A 48 1.82 15.22 -6.03
N TYR A 49 3.07 15.27 -5.59
CA TYR A 49 3.49 14.59 -4.37
C TYR A 49 2.89 15.27 -3.14
N MET A 50 2.50 14.45 -2.16
CA MET A 50 1.69 14.88 -1.02
C MET A 50 2.55 14.99 0.22
N ALA A 51 2.82 16.22 0.67
CA ALA A 51 3.39 16.47 1.99
C ALA A 51 2.35 16.22 3.09
N GLY A 52 2.74 15.64 4.21
CA GLY A 52 1.86 15.40 5.36
C GLY A 52 0.96 14.15 5.27
N ALA A 53 1.08 13.34 4.22
CA ALA A 53 0.37 12.07 4.10
C ALA A 53 0.96 11.06 5.08
N THR A 54 0.12 10.18 5.61
CA THR A 54 0.49 9.19 6.63
C THR A 54 0.55 7.79 6.02
N VAL A 55 1.64 7.09 6.28
CA VAL A 55 1.90 5.71 5.82
C VAL A 55 2.41 4.85 6.98
N ARG A 56 2.34 3.54 6.83
CA ARG A 56 3.00 2.59 7.74
C ARG A 56 3.40 1.31 7.02
N ILE A 57 4.25 0.51 7.64
CA ILE A 57 4.53 -0.85 7.20
C ILE A 57 3.59 -1.82 7.91
N GLU A 58 3.03 -2.76 7.16
CA GLU A 58 2.27 -3.90 7.66
C GLU A 58 2.83 -5.18 7.05
N CYS A 59 3.31 -6.09 7.89
CA CYS A 59 3.71 -7.44 7.48
C CYS A 59 2.64 -8.44 7.88
N ARG A 60 2.43 -9.41 7.01
CA ARG A 60 1.49 -10.50 7.24
C ARG A 60 2.15 -11.82 6.94
N ASN A 61 1.78 -12.81 7.74
CA ASN A 61 2.17 -14.18 7.52
C ASN A 61 1.68 -14.65 6.15
N ARG A 62 2.58 -15.31 5.41
CA ARG A 62 2.35 -15.70 4.02
C ARG A 62 1.15 -16.64 3.83
N ASP A 63 0.95 -17.56 4.76
CA ASP A 63 -0.04 -18.62 4.62
C ASP A 63 -1.38 -18.24 5.26
N THR A 64 -1.34 -17.58 6.42
CA THR A 64 -2.53 -17.26 7.22
C THR A 64 -3.08 -15.86 6.98
N ALA A 65 -2.32 -14.99 6.29
CA ALA A 65 -2.60 -13.57 6.11
C ALA A 65 -2.77 -12.76 7.42
N GLN A 66 -2.46 -13.35 8.57
CA GLN A 66 -2.53 -12.68 9.86
C GLN A 66 -1.42 -11.64 9.97
N VAL A 67 -1.73 -10.52 10.62
CA VAL A 67 -0.77 -9.43 10.78
C VAL A 67 0.22 -9.78 11.86
N THR A 68 1.50 -9.84 11.48
CA THR A 68 2.61 -10.21 12.35
C THR A 68 3.36 -8.98 12.85
N TYR A 69 3.34 -7.89 12.08
CA TYR A 69 4.06 -6.66 12.41
C TYR A 69 3.38 -5.42 11.85
N ARG A 70 3.40 -4.33 12.63
CA ARG A 70 3.08 -2.97 12.19
C ARG A 70 4.16 -2.01 12.66
N SER A 71 4.66 -1.16 11.77
CA SER A 71 5.54 -0.06 12.17
C SER A 71 4.75 1.07 12.82
N GLN A 72 5.47 2.00 13.46
CA GLN A 72 4.91 3.33 13.71
C GLN A 72 4.54 4.00 12.39
N GLU A 73 3.57 4.91 12.45
CA GLU A 73 3.19 5.72 11.31
C GLU A 73 4.28 6.72 10.98
N ALA A 74 4.52 6.93 9.69
CA ALA A 74 5.43 7.94 9.16
C ALA A 74 4.64 8.95 8.36
N ILE A 75 5.09 10.20 8.44
CA ILE A 75 4.50 11.33 7.73
C ILE A 75 5.45 11.71 6.59
N THR A 76 4.89 11.92 5.40
CA THR A 76 5.67 12.37 4.25
C THR A 76 6.17 13.80 4.43
N ASP A 77 7.40 14.05 3.97
CA ASP A 77 8.06 15.35 4.03
C ASP A 77 7.50 16.34 2.98
N SER A 78 8.12 17.52 2.89
CA SER A 78 7.75 18.57 1.92
C SER A 78 7.78 18.14 0.45
N LYS A 79 8.51 17.07 0.10
CA LYS A 79 8.59 16.51 -1.26
C LYS A 79 7.62 15.35 -1.45
N GLY A 80 6.82 15.04 -0.42
CA GLY A 80 5.92 13.89 -0.38
C GLY A 80 6.63 12.54 -0.22
N SER A 81 7.89 12.55 0.21
CA SER A 81 8.68 11.35 0.44
C SER A 81 8.64 10.92 1.91
N TYR A 82 8.74 9.63 2.18
CA TYR A 82 8.85 9.07 3.53
C TYR A 82 10.10 8.20 3.69
N THR A 83 10.56 8.05 4.92
CA THR A 83 11.59 7.09 5.31
C THR A 83 11.16 6.39 6.60
N ILE A 84 11.11 5.06 6.60
CA ILE A 84 10.72 4.23 7.75
C ILE A 84 11.90 3.31 8.09
N LYS A 85 12.26 3.24 9.38
CA LYS A 85 13.23 2.29 9.91
C LYS A 85 12.51 1.06 10.44
N VAL A 86 12.86 -0.12 9.96
CA VAL A 86 12.35 -1.40 10.47
C VAL A 86 13.47 -2.21 11.07
N TYR A 87 13.31 -2.59 12.33
CA TYR A 87 14.28 -3.40 13.05
C TYR A 87 13.87 -4.87 13.07
N GLY A 88 14.86 -5.72 12.80
CA GLY A 88 14.75 -7.18 12.77
C GLY A 88 14.20 -7.73 11.46
N ASP A 89 14.68 -8.92 11.12
CA ASP A 89 14.24 -9.71 9.97
C ASP A 89 12.74 -10.06 10.09
N ARG A 90 12.02 -10.09 8.96
CA ARG A 90 10.59 -10.47 8.83
C ARG A 90 10.39 -11.81 8.13
N GLY A 91 11.45 -12.53 7.81
CA GLY A 91 11.44 -13.85 7.19
C GLY A 91 10.62 -13.88 5.90
N ASP A 92 9.74 -14.88 5.82
CA ASP A 92 8.87 -15.12 4.67
C ASP A 92 7.56 -14.32 4.70
N ASP A 93 7.38 -13.43 5.68
CA ASP A 93 6.21 -12.55 5.73
C ASP A 93 6.20 -11.62 4.52
N TYR A 94 5.00 -11.39 3.99
CA TYR A 94 4.84 -10.37 2.97
C TYR A 94 4.63 -9.02 3.65
N CYS A 95 5.59 -8.10 3.48
CA CYS A 95 5.57 -6.76 4.07
C CYS A 95 5.20 -5.69 3.03
N ASP A 96 4.23 -4.84 3.34
CA ASP A 96 3.81 -3.71 2.50
C ASP A 96 3.98 -2.41 3.26
N VAL A 97 4.38 -1.35 2.56
CA VAL A 97 3.97 -0.02 2.96
C VAL A 97 2.51 0.17 2.56
N VAL A 98 1.68 0.73 3.44
CA VAL A 98 0.27 1.00 3.20
C VAL A 98 -0.05 2.47 3.45
N LEU A 99 -0.95 3.03 2.65
CA LEU A 99 -1.56 4.33 2.91
C LEU A 99 -2.44 4.26 4.16
N VAL A 100 -2.29 5.22 5.06
CA VAL A 100 -3.12 5.33 6.27
C VAL A 100 -4.07 6.51 6.14
N ARG A 101 -3.54 7.70 5.84
CA ARG A 101 -4.33 8.94 5.81
C ARG A 101 -3.76 9.93 4.81
N SER A 102 -4.64 10.59 4.07
CA SER A 102 -4.27 11.70 3.20
C SER A 102 -4.13 13.01 3.98
N SER A 103 -3.26 13.90 3.51
CA SER A 103 -3.18 15.30 3.96
C SER A 103 -4.12 16.25 3.24
N ASP A 104 -4.73 15.81 2.12
CA ASP A 104 -5.63 16.62 1.31
C ASP A 104 -7.02 15.96 1.27
N PRO A 105 -8.08 16.62 1.79
CA PRO A 105 -9.44 16.08 1.74
C PRO A 105 -9.95 15.89 0.31
N LEU A 106 -9.50 16.70 -0.66
CA LEU A 106 -9.86 16.58 -2.08
C LEU A 106 -9.07 15.48 -2.80
N CYS A 107 -8.11 14.85 -2.13
CA CYS A 107 -7.35 13.73 -2.67
C CYS A 107 -7.12 12.67 -1.59
N SER A 108 -8.20 12.03 -1.14
CA SER A 108 -8.23 11.24 0.11
C SER A 108 -8.62 9.77 -0.05
N THR A 109 -9.14 9.36 -1.21
CA THR A 109 -9.51 7.96 -1.47
C THR A 109 -8.28 7.16 -1.91
N PRO A 110 -7.83 6.13 -1.18
CA PRO A 110 -6.71 5.30 -1.64
C PRO A 110 -7.01 4.68 -3.01
N ASN A 111 -6.06 4.77 -3.94
CA ASN A 111 -6.21 4.20 -5.26
C ASN A 111 -5.97 2.68 -5.20
N MET A 112 -6.99 1.87 -5.48
CA MET A 112 -6.90 0.42 -5.43
C MET A 112 -5.74 -0.11 -6.29
N GLY A 113 -4.85 -0.90 -5.69
CA GLY A 113 -3.64 -1.43 -6.36
C GLY A 113 -2.45 -0.48 -6.33
N ARG A 114 -2.64 0.76 -5.85
CA ARG A 114 -1.60 1.75 -5.54
C ARG A 114 -1.70 2.27 -4.11
N ASP A 115 -2.57 1.68 -3.30
CA ASP A 115 -2.75 1.96 -1.88
C ASP A 115 -1.71 1.25 -1.00
N ARG A 116 -0.92 0.37 -1.62
CA ARG A 116 0.06 -0.52 -0.98
C ARG A 116 1.27 -0.72 -1.88
N ALA A 117 2.45 -0.89 -1.28
CA ALA A 117 3.69 -1.18 -1.99
C ALA A 117 4.50 -2.26 -1.26
N ARG A 118 4.73 -3.40 -1.94
CA ARG A 118 5.52 -4.54 -1.44
C ARG A 118 6.97 -4.12 -1.20
N VAL A 119 7.52 -4.51 -0.05
CA VAL A 119 8.95 -4.39 0.28
C VAL A 119 9.47 -5.69 0.87
N ILE A 120 10.75 -5.98 0.64
CA ILE A 120 11.43 -7.20 1.14
C ILE A 120 12.20 -6.83 2.40
N LEU A 121 11.82 -7.38 3.55
CA LEU A 121 12.40 -7.07 4.87
C LEU A 121 13.01 -8.33 5.51
N THR A 122 13.86 -9.03 4.76
CA THR A 122 14.60 -10.20 5.23
C THR A 122 16.06 -10.12 4.80
N ASP A 123 16.94 -10.82 5.51
CA ASP A 123 18.34 -11.01 5.13
C ASP A 123 18.51 -12.21 4.18
N ASN A 124 17.50 -13.08 4.08
CA ASN A 124 17.49 -14.25 3.20
C ASN A 124 17.10 -13.91 1.75
N ASN A 125 17.78 -12.94 1.13
CA ASN A 125 17.49 -12.51 -0.24
C ASN A 125 18.72 -12.13 -1.08
N GLY A 126 19.93 -12.36 -0.56
CA GLY A 126 21.19 -12.07 -1.27
C GLY A 126 21.49 -10.58 -1.50
N MET A 127 20.72 -9.66 -0.91
CA MET A 127 21.00 -8.23 -0.99
C MET A 127 21.97 -7.78 0.11
N THR A 128 22.96 -6.97 -0.26
CA THR A 128 23.94 -6.39 0.68
C THR A 128 23.49 -5.06 1.29
N SER A 129 22.55 -4.37 0.66
CA SER A 129 22.00 -3.10 1.15
C SER A 129 20.81 -3.36 2.07
N TYR A 130 20.61 -2.50 3.08
CA TYR A 130 19.40 -2.45 3.91
C TYR A 130 18.36 -1.43 3.40
N VAL A 131 18.66 -0.70 2.33
CA VAL A 131 17.71 0.26 1.73
C VAL A 131 16.70 -0.47 0.86
N ARG A 132 15.41 -0.18 1.03
CA ARG A 132 14.30 -0.73 0.25
C ARG A 132 13.49 0.40 -0.33
N HIS A 133 13.36 0.41 -1.66
CA HIS A 133 12.52 1.39 -2.35
C HIS A 133 11.13 0.78 -2.59
N ALA A 134 10.14 1.34 -1.94
CA ALA A 134 8.74 1.05 -2.20
C ALA A 134 8.28 1.84 -3.44
N ASN A 135 7.40 1.23 -4.23
CA ASN A 135 6.69 1.96 -5.28
C ASN A 135 5.92 3.14 -4.68
N ASN A 136 5.81 4.22 -5.43
CA ASN A 136 5.01 5.36 -5.02
C ASN A 136 3.54 4.95 -4.92
N MET A 137 2.88 5.44 -3.87
CA MET A 137 1.49 5.12 -3.56
C MET A 137 0.58 6.32 -3.80
N GLY A 138 -0.64 6.07 -4.25
CA GLY A 138 -1.53 7.12 -4.75
C GLY A 138 -2.85 7.22 -3.99
N PHE A 139 -3.25 8.44 -3.66
CA PHE A 139 -4.66 8.78 -3.42
C PHE A 139 -5.30 9.31 -4.70
N LEU A 140 -6.60 9.12 -4.86
CA LEU A 140 -7.38 9.63 -5.97
C LEU A 140 -7.89 11.04 -5.66
N ALA A 141 -7.74 11.94 -6.63
CA ALA A 141 -8.45 13.21 -6.59
C ALA A 141 -9.97 12.97 -6.68
N ALA A 142 -10.74 13.75 -5.91
CA ALA A 142 -12.19 13.70 -5.92
C ALA A 142 -12.75 13.97 -7.32
N THR A 143 -12.18 14.96 -8.01
CA THR A 143 -12.52 15.33 -9.39
C THR A 143 -11.26 15.31 -10.27
N PRO A 144 -11.26 14.58 -11.40
CA PRO A 144 -10.16 14.62 -12.35
C PRO A 144 -9.94 16.03 -12.92
N LEU A 145 -8.69 16.36 -13.26
CA LEU A 145 -8.41 17.61 -13.97
C LEU A 145 -9.04 17.61 -15.36
N SER A 146 -9.55 18.77 -15.78
CA SER A 146 -10.20 18.94 -17.10
C SER A 146 -9.27 18.66 -18.29
N ASN A 147 -7.95 18.79 -18.11
CA ASN A 147 -6.94 18.56 -19.13
C ASN A 147 -6.36 17.12 -19.12
N CYS A 148 -6.89 16.20 -18.30
CA CYS A 148 -6.39 14.82 -18.23
C CYS A 148 -6.37 14.15 -19.61
N GLY A 149 -7.39 14.34 -20.46
CA GLY A 149 -7.38 13.80 -21.83
C GLY A 149 -6.12 14.18 -22.63
N LYS A 150 -5.65 15.43 -22.52
CA LYS A 150 -4.43 15.90 -23.19
C LYS A 150 -3.17 15.32 -22.55
N ILE A 151 -3.14 15.17 -21.23
CA ILE A 151 -2.01 14.56 -20.50
C ILE A 151 -1.83 13.10 -20.92
N LEU A 152 -2.92 12.33 -20.94
CA LEU A 152 -2.91 10.92 -21.29
C LEU A 152 -2.53 10.69 -22.76
N MET A 153 -2.88 11.61 -23.66
CA MET A 153 -2.45 11.56 -25.06
C MET A 153 -0.94 11.71 -25.24
N LYS A 154 -0.21 12.28 -24.27
CA LYS A 154 1.27 12.30 -24.31
C LYS A 154 1.86 10.95 -23.93
N HIS A 155 1.25 10.27 -22.96
CA HIS A 155 1.66 8.94 -22.49
C HIS A 155 1.00 7.84 -23.35
N LYS A 156 1.25 7.86 -24.66
CA LYS A 156 0.62 6.95 -25.64
C LYS A 156 1.00 5.49 -25.39
N THR A 157 0.14 4.78 -24.66
CA THR A 157 0.04 3.32 -24.74
C THR A 157 -1.45 2.95 -24.82
N PRO A 158 -1.92 2.25 -25.86
CA PRO A 158 -3.35 1.99 -26.09
C PRO A 158 -4.06 1.36 -24.89
N THR A 159 -3.36 0.50 -24.15
CA THR A 159 -3.88 -0.20 -22.95
C THR A 159 -4.17 0.74 -21.78
N ILE A 160 -3.45 1.86 -21.68
CA ILE A 160 -3.52 2.78 -20.53
C ILE A 160 -4.75 3.71 -20.62
N LEU A 161 -5.17 4.10 -21.83
CA LEU A 161 -6.36 4.93 -22.02
C LEU A 161 -7.65 4.21 -21.59
N HIS A 162 -7.76 2.90 -21.86
CA HIS A 162 -8.92 2.12 -21.47
C HIS A 162 -9.08 2.05 -19.95
N ASN A 163 -7.98 1.88 -19.21
CA ASN A 163 -8.05 1.73 -17.76
C ASN A 163 -8.42 3.04 -17.03
N CYS A 164 -7.99 4.20 -17.55
CA CYS A 164 -8.38 5.48 -16.96
C CYS A 164 -9.86 5.84 -17.26
N SER A 165 -10.38 5.42 -18.42
CA SER A 165 -11.76 5.67 -18.81
C SER A 165 -12.76 4.78 -18.05
N SER A 166 -12.39 3.52 -17.76
CA SER A 166 -13.23 2.60 -16.98
C SER A 166 -13.41 3.03 -15.52
N GLY A 167 -12.40 3.67 -14.91
CA GLY A 167 -12.51 4.21 -13.54
C GLY A 167 -13.45 5.41 -13.42
N VAL A 168 -13.62 6.18 -14.50
CA VAL A 168 -14.62 7.26 -14.60
C VAL A 168 -16.03 6.68 -14.78
N LEU A 169 -16.18 5.66 -15.63
CA LEU A 169 -17.48 5.03 -15.93
C LEU A 169 -18.07 4.21 -14.76
N LEU A 170 -17.24 3.60 -13.91
CA LEU A 170 -17.71 2.81 -12.76
C LEU A 170 -18.31 3.65 -11.62
N LEU A 171 -18.04 4.96 -11.58
CA LEU A 171 -18.68 5.88 -10.64
C LEU A 171 -20.00 6.42 -11.18
N GLU A 172 -20.12 6.62 -12.49
CA GLU A 172 -21.40 6.98 -13.09
C GLU A 172 -22.41 5.83 -13.03
N SER A 173 -21.96 4.58 -13.17
CA SER A 173 -22.87 3.42 -13.07
C SER A 173 -23.44 3.22 -11.67
N HIS A 174 -22.72 3.54 -10.60
CA HIS A 174 -23.28 3.51 -9.23
C HIS A 174 -24.35 4.58 -9.03
N TRP A 175 -24.16 5.81 -9.51
CA TRP A 175 -25.18 6.87 -9.43
C TRP A 175 -26.41 6.59 -10.31
N VAL A 176 -26.23 5.93 -11.46
CA VAL A 176 -27.34 5.50 -12.34
C VAL A 176 -28.08 4.31 -11.73
N LEU A 177 -27.38 3.34 -11.14
CA LEU A 177 -28.01 2.19 -10.47
C LEU A 177 -28.79 2.58 -9.21
N SER A 178 -28.29 3.53 -8.41
CA SER A 178 -29.04 4.03 -7.24
C SER A 178 -30.33 4.75 -7.64
N ARG A 179 -30.34 5.50 -8.75
CA ARG A 179 -31.57 6.12 -9.30
C ARG A 179 -32.54 5.13 -9.93
N LEU A 180 -32.03 4.04 -10.53
CA LEU A 180 -32.89 2.99 -11.10
C LEU A 180 -33.60 2.18 -10.01
N PHE A 181 -32.95 1.96 -8.85
CA PHE A 181 -33.55 1.24 -7.73
C PHE A 181 -34.64 2.02 -6.98
N GLU A 182 -34.66 3.36 -7.05
CA GLU A 182 -35.73 4.19 -6.47
C GLU A 182 -37.00 4.24 -7.35
N THR A 183 -36.94 3.77 -8.59
CA THR A 183 -38.08 3.80 -9.53
C THR A 183 -38.68 2.43 -9.86
N ALA A 184 -38.14 1.33 -9.35
CA ALA A 184 -38.65 -0.01 -9.62
C ALA A 184 -39.76 -0.39 -8.62
N ASP A 185 -40.97 0.07 -8.93
CA ASP A 185 -42.20 -0.45 -8.35
C ASP A 185 -42.29 -1.96 -8.60
N THR A 186 -42.58 -2.70 -7.53
CA THR A 186 -42.59 -4.16 -7.48
C THR A 186 -43.82 -4.72 -8.17
N GLN A 187 -43.75 -5.02 -9.47
CA GLN A 187 -44.60 -6.03 -10.11
C GLN A 187 -44.15 -6.34 -11.55
N GLY A 188 -43.64 -7.56 -11.77
CA GLY A 188 -43.60 -8.17 -13.11
C GLY A 188 -42.23 -8.37 -13.75
N VAL A 189 -41.33 -9.16 -13.14
CA VAL A 189 -40.15 -9.70 -13.85
C VAL A 189 -39.95 -11.18 -13.48
N GLU A 190 -40.93 -12.02 -13.79
CA GLU A 190 -40.79 -13.49 -13.74
C GLU A 190 -41.10 -14.14 -15.10
N ALA A 191 -40.70 -13.47 -16.20
CA ALA A 191 -40.96 -13.97 -17.54
C ALA A 191 -39.91 -13.53 -18.57
N ARG A 192 -38.61 -13.77 -18.31
CA ARG A 192 -37.59 -13.80 -19.38
C ARG A 192 -36.26 -14.46 -19.00
N VAL A 193 -36.28 -15.61 -18.31
CA VAL A 193 -35.05 -16.39 -17.97
C VAL A 193 -35.03 -17.76 -18.67
N ARG A 194 -35.72 -17.90 -19.79
CA ARG A 194 -35.66 -19.09 -20.64
C ARG A 194 -35.66 -18.67 -22.10
N ASP A 195 -34.54 -18.19 -22.62
CA ASP A 195 -34.34 -18.03 -24.08
C ASP A 195 -32.89 -17.71 -24.51
N VAL A 196 -31.86 -18.09 -23.74
CA VAL A 196 -30.44 -17.83 -24.13
C VAL A 196 -29.56 -19.08 -24.23
N TYR A 197 -30.08 -20.29 -23.90
CA TYR A 197 -29.29 -21.54 -23.96
C TYR A 197 -29.71 -22.52 -25.06
N SER A 198 -30.19 -22.03 -26.21
CA SER A 198 -30.39 -22.85 -27.40
C SER A 198 -30.13 -22.04 -28.67
N LEU A 199 -28.86 -21.80 -29.00
CA LEU A 199 -28.35 -21.51 -30.36
C LEU A 199 -26.84 -21.26 -30.29
N GLN A 200 -26.04 -22.34 -30.35
CA GLN A 200 -24.95 -22.58 -31.31
C GLN A 200 -24.04 -23.71 -30.81
N ILE A 201 -24.08 -24.82 -31.56
CA ILE A 201 -23.03 -25.81 -31.91
C ILE A 201 -21.85 -25.96 -30.93
#